data_AF-A0AAD7Y070-F1
#
_entry.id   AF-A0AAD7Y070-F1
#
_cell.length_a   1.000
_cell.length_b   1.000
_cell.length_c   1.000
_cell.angle_alpha   90.00
_cell.angle_beta   90.00
_cell.angle_gamma   90.00
#
_symmetry.space_group_name_H-M   'P 1'
#
loop_
_entity.id
_entity.type
_entity.pdbx_description
1 polymer ?
#
loop_
_entity_poly.entity_id
_entity_poly.type
_entity_poly.pdbx_seq_one_letter_code
_entity_poly.pdbx_strand_id
1 'polypeptide(L)'
;MGPPITRSHRSFPWLLLLLWLSATFLFTNAQSTEENESMSLADPVSTTPPTSTTPVISSTSTTTSSPAATSSAAVNNTNPITVVLANCSFDHGHCSKVQRAAETAAAELTQVVNIKVGITVKLDYFSFCDRSCANDTYGFGVPGSQFALNAKSSGVDRNYIYPQTLARQLVQFIKISTWADYDVRIAINHDVYMNAVDYEAAKSSGWNGTGVPPGGKYWFQGDGDIGDNQVDMVYIILHELIHGIGFISSWAAYFYIPQSPYYKLVEGIFEEEELRLVTPEPTLYIPGEAGQAYITGFESTMIFDKFLNVTYESLNETDFISLQNFTMTLQNFCLQRQDAFVINFLHSFLNEASESRTSAQLFKAMSTPGTVTFNFRPTSTNDSVYMTDAYLNTTYSSNLTLLTGDNLVHPTLNEYTGPSNPPGLAISHLTDDYTSSLDFIMTGIFPTGSTLTELVDEAYKDVSNITYHDLLPNGTMVPKVYRSPIGPGILRVLDAMGFSTALARTDPDRETIDDDNDSQQSCDWKWLYPKPPQSTSSASLPRPLVLPASFSTAPAICYHLVLLLLVICII
;
A
#
# COMPACT_ATOMS: atom_id res chain seq x y z
N MET A 1 -39.14 16.75 47.45
CA MET A 1 -40.20 16.88 48.48
C MET A 1 -41.48 16.29 47.88
N GLY A 2 -42.02 15.21 48.47
CA GLY A 2 -43.27 14.57 48.02
C GLY A 2 -44.51 15.44 48.29
N PRO A 3 -45.74 14.98 47.93
CA PRO A 3 -46.41 13.90 48.69
C PRO A 3 -47.34 12.99 47.81
N PRO A 4 -48.35 12.22 48.31
CA PRO A 4 -48.27 10.76 48.38
C PRO A 4 -49.44 9.93 47.75
N ILE A 5 -49.08 8.67 47.42
CA ILE A 5 -49.75 7.35 47.54
C ILE A 5 -51.23 7.27 47.99
N THR A 6 -52.07 6.50 47.26
CA THR A 6 -52.84 5.34 47.80
C THR A 6 -53.23 4.30 46.72
N ARG A 7 -53.19 3.02 47.14
CA ARG A 7 -53.39 1.74 46.44
C ARG A 7 -54.85 1.25 46.52
N SER A 8 -55.33 0.50 45.52
CA SER A 8 -56.01 -0.81 45.72
C SER A 8 -56.07 -1.59 44.39
N HIS A 9 -55.32 -2.70 44.26
CA HIS A 9 -55.77 -4.11 44.25
C HIS A 9 -56.44 -4.64 42.97
N ARG A 10 -55.72 -5.52 42.25
CA ARG A 10 -56.14 -6.91 41.92
C ARG A 10 -54.96 -7.71 41.36
N SER A 11 -55.09 -9.03 41.43
CA SER A 11 -54.03 -10.03 41.62
C SER A 11 -53.87 -10.96 40.40
N PHE A 12 -52.62 -11.44 40.18
CA PHE A 12 -52.22 -12.82 39.77
C PHE A 12 -52.50 -13.33 38.30
N PRO A 13 -51.89 -14.44 37.79
CA PRO A 13 -50.47 -14.78 37.43
C PRO A 13 -50.28 -15.54 36.06
N TRP A 14 -49.03 -16.02 35.83
CA TRP A 14 -48.51 -17.10 34.94
C TRP A 14 -47.97 -16.63 33.57
N LEU A 15 -46.68 -16.76 33.21
CA LEU A 15 -45.69 -17.86 33.35
C LEU A 15 -46.07 -19.08 32.50
N LEU A 16 -45.95 -18.94 31.18
CA LEU A 16 -45.99 -20.00 30.15
C LEU A 16 -45.74 -19.40 28.76
N LEU A 17 -44.48 -19.17 28.36
CA LEU A 17 -44.11 -19.06 26.93
C LEU A 17 -42.59 -19.16 26.70
N LEU A 18 -41.97 -20.16 27.34
CA LEU A 18 -40.54 -20.51 27.15
C LEU A 18 -40.39 -22.02 26.94
N LEU A 19 -41.23 -22.60 26.07
CA LEU A 19 -41.16 -24.00 25.63
C LEU A 19 -41.89 -24.10 24.28
N TRP A 20 -41.22 -23.78 23.18
CA TRP A 20 -41.57 -24.22 21.82
C TRP A 20 -40.48 -23.78 20.83
N LEU A 21 -39.43 -24.60 20.67
CA LEU A 21 -38.67 -24.85 19.42
C LEU A 21 -37.36 -25.59 19.75
N SER A 22 -37.49 -26.84 20.20
CA SER A 22 -36.40 -27.81 20.28
C SER A 22 -36.96 -29.23 20.21
N ALA A 23 -37.32 -29.69 19.01
CA ALA A 23 -37.42 -31.12 18.67
C ALA A 23 -37.79 -31.30 17.19
N THR A 24 -36.84 -31.80 16.39
CA THR A 24 -36.92 -32.61 15.16
C THR A 24 -35.66 -32.32 14.32
N PHE A 25 -34.79 -33.23 13.91
CA PHE A 25 -34.78 -34.69 13.77
C PHE A 25 -33.33 -35.18 13.86
N LEU A 26 -33.10 -36.32 14.52
CA LEU A 26 -31.93 -37.19 14.37
C LEU A 26 -32.44 -38.56 13.89
N PHE A 27 -31.57 -39.26 13.15
CA PHE A 27 -31.66 -40.61 12.60
C PHE A 27 -32.27 -40.78 11.20
N THR A 28 -31.39 -41.00 10.22
CA THR A 28 -31.26 -42.32 9.58
C THR A 28 -29.81 -42.54 9.15
N ASN A 29 -29.23 -43.65 9.65
CA ASN A 29 -28.05 -44.30 9.11
C ASN A 29 -28.51 -45.16 7.93
N ALA A 30 -27.81 -45.13 6.79
CA ALA A 30 -27.84 -46.20 5.81
C ALA A 30 -26.44 -46.36 5.21
N GLN A 31 -25.99 -47.60 5.22
CA GLN A 31 -24.66 -48.09 4.86
C GLN A 31 -24.75 -48.84 3.52
N SER A 32 -23.63 -48.84 2.78
CA SER A 32 -23.24 -49.69 1.64
C SER A 32 -24.00 -49.54 0.31
N THR A 33 -23.24 -49.25 -0.77
CA THR A 33 -22.68 -50.28 -1.66
C THR A 33 -21.51 -49.72 -2.46
N GLU A 34 -20.45 -50.53 -2.55
CA GLU A 34 -19.34 -50.42 -3.49
C GLU A 34 -19.86 -50.46 -4.93
N GLU A 35 -19.28 -49.65 -5.82
CA GLU A 35 -18.98 -50.13 -7.17
C GLU A 35 -17.72 -49.45 -7.71
N ASN A 36 -16.91 -50.32 -8.28
CA ASN A 36 -15.51 -50.23 -8.63
C ASN A 36 -15.41 -49.84 -10.11
N GLU A 37 -14.78 -48.72 -10.46
CA GLU A 37 -14.16 -48.59 -11.78
C GLU A 37 -12.80 -47.89 -11.72
N SER A 38 -11.83 -48.70 -12.10
CA SER A 38 -10.40 -48.45 -12.26
C SER A 38 -10.08 -47.88 -13.64
N MET A 39 -9.18 -46.89 -13.72
CA MET A 39 -8.23 -46.72 -14.84
C MET A 39 -7.14 -45.72 -14.39
N SER A 40 -6.00 -46.21 -13.92
CA SER A 40 -4.79 -46.55 -14.70
C SER A 40 -3.84 -45.36 -14.87
N LEU A 41 -2.86 -45.32 -13.96
CA LEU A 41 -1.60 -44.58 -14.04
C LEU A 41 -0.81 -45.00 -15.29
N ALA A 42 -0.16 -44.04 -15.95
CA ALA A 42 0.91 -44.29 -16.91
C ALA A 42 2.20 -43.63 -16.41
N ASP A 43 3.26 -44.43 -16.38
CA ASP A 43 4.59 -44.18 -15.84
C ASP A 43 5.46 -43.18 -16.65
N PRO A 44 6.53 -42.65 -16.02
CA PRO A 44 7.46 -41.70 -16.62
C PRO A 44 8.55 -42.39 -17.43
N VAL A 45 8.87 -41.86 -18.62
CA VAL A 45 10.01 -42.32 -19.43
C VAL A 45 11.24 -41.46 -19.16
N SER A 46 12.28 -42.16 -18.72
CA SER A 46 13.67 -41.74 -18.56
C SER A 46 14.41 -41.79 -19.89
N THR A 47 15.18 -40.74 -20.23
CA THR A 47 16.32 -40.83 -21.16
C THR A 47 17.45 -39.89 -20.74
N THR A 48 18.60 -40.49 -20.44
CA THR A 48 19.92 -39.88 -20.19
C THR A 48 20.65 -39.44 -21.48
N PRO A 49 21.74 -38.64 -21.37
CA PRO A 49 22.25 -37.75 -22.42
C PRO A 49 23.48 -38.28 -23.18
N PRO A 50 23.91 -37.62 -24.28
CA PRO A 50 25.24 -37.83 -24.84
C PRO A 50 26.22 -36.67 -24.54
N THR A 51 27.50 -37.03 -24.62
CA THR A 51 28.72 -36.34 -24.16
C THR A 51 29.48 -35.65 -25.29
N SER A 52 30.36 -34.70 -24.93
CA SER A 52 31.54 -34.17 -25.66
C SER A 52 31.25 -33.19 -26.80
N THR A 53 31.98 -32.09 -27.02
CA THR A 53 33.43 -31.84 -26.94
C THR A 53 33.76 -30.35 -26.73
N THR A 54 34.78 -30.08 -25.92
CA THR A 54 35.55 -28.83 -25.88
C THR A 54 36.38 -28.62 -27.16
N PRO A 55 36.77 -27.37 -27.46
CA PRO A 55 38.18 -27.14 -27.75
C PRO A 55 38.78 -26.02 -26.89
N VAL A 56 39.95 -26.34 -26.37
CA VAL A 56 40.96 -25.46 -25.78
C VAL A 56 41.57 -24.60 -26.89
N ILE A 57 41.57 -23.27 -26.73
CA ILE A 57 42.54 -22.39 -27.40
C ILE A 57 43.11 -21.41 -26.38
N SER A 58 44.44 -21.51 -26.29
CA SER A 58 45.40 -20.74 -25.52
C SER A 58 45.29 -19.23 -25.74
N SER A 59 45.41 -18.43 -24.68
CA SER A 59 45.76 -17.01 -24.82
C SER A 59 46.86 -16.60 -23.84
N THR A 60 47.96 -16.25 -24.49
CA THR A 60 49.22 -15.72 -23.99
C THR A 60 49.02 -14.37 -23.30
N SER A 61 49.73 -14.16 -22.21
CA SER A 61 49.91 -12.88 -21.56
C SER A 61 50.52 -11.85 -22.52
N THR A 62 49.80 -10.76 -22.80
CA THR A 62 50.41 -9.54 -23.33
C THR A 62 49.72 -8.33 -22.71
N THR A 63 50.49 -7.59 -21.92
CA THR A 63 50.25 -6.25 -21.43
C THR A 63 50.15 -5.26 -22.59
N THR A 64 48.99 -4.62 -22.75
CA THR A 64 48.92 -3.31 -23.43
C THR A 64 47.71 -2.52 -22.94
N SER A 65 48.03 -1.32 -22.46
CA SER A 65 47.16 -0.19 -22.13
C SER A 65 45.98 0.00 -23.10
N SER A 66 44.78 0.26 -22.55
CA SER A 66 43.64 0.80 -23.30
C SER A 66 42.76 1.69 -22.41
N PRO A 67 41.97 2.60 -23.01
CA PRO A 67 41.72 3.96 -22.54
C PRO A 67 40.43 4.08 -21.73
N ALA A 68 40.23 5.28 -21.18
CA ALA A 68 39.00 5.77 -20.55
C ALA A 68 37.74 5.13 -21.15
N ALA A 69 37.04 4.35 -20.32
CA ALA A 69 35.75 3.76 -20.65
C ALA A 69 34.75 4.89 -20.90
N THR A 70 34.38 5.00 -22.17
CA THR A 70 33.31 5.84 -22.67
C THR A 70 31.98 5.33 -22.10
N SER A 71 31.16 6.25 -21.61
CA SER A 71 29.78 6.04 -21.16
C SER A 71 28.99 5.19 -22.16
N SER A 72 28.65 3.96 -21.79
CA SER A 72 27.82 3.07 -22.60
C SER A 72 26.34 3.29 -22.29
N ALA A 73 25.69 4.02 -23.19
CA ALA A 73 24.32 3.87 -23.68
C ALA A 73 23.27 3.25 -22.74
N ALA A 74 22.33 4.08 -22.26
CA ALA A 74 21.05 3.65 -21.75
C ALA A 74 20.28 2.91 -22.85
N VAL A 75 20.20 1.58 -22.75
CA VAL A 75 19.34 0.75 -23.60
C VAL A 75 17.92 0.86 -23.06
N ASN A 76 17.05 1.51 -23.83
CA ASN A 76 15.62 1.61 -23.57
C ASN A 76 14.94 0.24 -23.81
N ASN A 77 15.04 -0.64 -22.81
CA ASN A 77 14.18 -1.79 -22.63
C ASN A 77 13.44 -1.59 -21.30
N THR A 78 12.26 -0.97 -21.34
CA THR A 78 11.35 -0.98 -20.19
C THR A 78 10.96 -2.42 -19.95
N ASN A 79 11.45 -3.01 -18.87
CA ASN A 79 11.00 -4.34 -18.47
C ASN A 79 9.51 -4.30 -18.11
N PRO A 80 8.75 -5.38 -18.38
CA PRO A 80 7.32 -5.37 -18.17
C PRO A 80 6.96 -5.26 -16.70
N ILE A 81 5.83 -4.61 -16.42
CA ILE A 81 5.09 -4.78 -15.18
C ILE A 81 4.14 -5.96 -15.41
N THR A 82 4.36 -7.05 -14.69
CA THR A 82 3.56 -8.27 -14.79
C THR A 82 2.50 -8.26 -13.69
N VAL A 83 1.22 -8.31 -14.08
CA VAL A 83 0.12 -8.41 -13.12
C VAL A 83 -0.34 -9.86 -12.98
N VAL A 84 -0.38 -10.34 -11.75
CA VAL A 84 -0.89 -11.66 -11.37
C VAL A 84 -2.17 -11.46 -10.55
N LEU A 85 -3.33 -11.76 -11.16
CA LEU A 85 -4.59 -11.91 -10.42
C LEU A 85 -4.53 -13.17 -9.55
N ALA A 86 -4.12 -12.99 -8.30
CA ALA A 86 -3.88 -14.07 -7.35
C ALA A 86 -5.16 -14.62 -6.73
N ASN A 87 -6.18 -13.77 -6.59
CA ASN A 87 -7.49 -14.17 -6.09
C ASN A 87 -8.61 -13.49 -6.89
N CYS A 88 -9.51 -14.30 -7.45
CA CYS A 88 -10.77 -13.85 -8.01
C CYS A 88 -11.77 -15.01 -7.98
N SER A 89 -12.73 -14.92 -7.06
CA SER A 89 -13.70 -16.01 -6.80
C SER A 89 -14.95 -15.92 -7.69
N PHE A 90 -14.93 -15.10 -8.73
CA PHE A 90 -16.08 -14.82 -9.60
C PHE A 90 -15.96 -15.54 -10.96
N ASP A 91 -16.96 -15.38 -11.82
CA ASP A 91 -16.92 -16.05 -13.13
C ASP A 91 -15.73 -15.58 -13.98
N HIS A 92 -15.25 -16.49 -14.84
CA HIS A 92 -14.07 -16.25 -15.67
C HIS A 92 -14.20 -14.99 -16.55
N GLY A 93 -15.42 -14.66 -16.99
CA GLY A 93 -15.68 -13.48 -17.80
C GLY A 93 -15.38 -12.20 -17.02
N HIS A 94 -15.92 -12.09 -15.81
CA HIS A 94 -15.70 -10.95 -14.92
C HIS A 94 -14.23 -10.83 -14.48
N CYS A 95 -13.62 -11.93 -14.03
CA CYS A 95 -12.21 -11.93 -13.63
C CYS A 95 -11.27 -11.54 -14.79
N SER A 96 -11.60 -11.92 -16.03
CA SER A 96 -10.83 -11.50 -17.21
C SER A 96 -10.91 -10.00 -17.48
N LYS A 97 -12.04 -9.34 -17.17
CA LYS A 97 -12.16 -7.88 -17.28
C LYS A 97 -11.28 -7.17 -16.25
N VAL A 98 -11.26 -7.68 -15.01
CA VAL A 98 -10.40 -7.16 -13.93
C VAL A 98 -8.92 -7.30 -14.30
N GLN A 99 -8.49 -8.49 -14.75
CA GLN A 99 -7.11 -8.71 -15.21
C GLN A 99 -6.73 -7.74 -16.33
N ARG A 100 -7.59 -7.57 -17.35
CA ARG A 100 -7.31 -6.65 -18.47
C ARG A 100 -7.21 -5.21 -18.02
N ALA A 101 -8.10 -4.74 -17.14
CA ALA A 101 -8.02 -3.39 -16.60
C ALA A 101 -6.69 -3.15 -15.87
N ALA A 102 -6.21 -4.17 -15.13
CA ALA A 102 -4.93 -4.10 -14.43
C ALA A 102 -3.73 -4.11 -15.38
N GLU A 103 -3.77 -4.90 -16.46
CA GLU A 103 -2.76 -4.89 -17.53
C GLU A 103 -2.71 -3.53 -18.24
N THR A 104 -3.87 -2.92 -18.51
CA THR A 104 -3.94 -1.56 -19.07
C THR A 104 -3.33 -0.53 -18.11
N ALA A 105 -3.68 -0.57 -16.81
CA ALA A 105 -3.10 0.33 -15.81
C ALA A 105 -1.56 0.17 -15.71
N ALA A 106 -1.06 -1.07 -15.75
CA ALA A 106 0.37 -1.36 -15.80
C ALA A 106 1.03 -0.79 -17.06
N ALA A 107 0.36 -0.85 -18.22
CA ALA A 107 0.84 -0.28 -19.47
C ALA A 107 0.96 1.26 -19.38
N GLU A 108 -0.06 1.93 -18.84
CA GLU A 108 -0.05 3.40 -18.61
C GLU A 108 1.17 3.83 -17.79
N LEU A 109 1.51 3.08 -16.72
CA LEU A 109 2.69 3.37 -15.90
C LEU A 109 4.00 3.14 -16.68
N THR A 110 4.14 2.02 -17.39
CA THR A 110 5.37 1.71 -18.17
C THR A 110 5.61 2.66 -19.35
N GLN A 111 4.58 3.37 -19.82
CA GLN A 111 4.72 4.35 -20.88
C GLN A 111 5.53 5.58 -20.42
N VAL A 112 5.49 5.91 -19.12
CA VAL A 112 6.05 7.15 -18.58
C VAL A 112 7.11 6.94 -17.51
N VAL A 113 7.21 5.74 -16.93
CA VAL A 113 8.26 5.34 -15.98
C VAL A 113 9.15 4.27 -16.60
N ASN A 114 10.46 4.50 -16.60
CA ASN A 114 11.45 3.57 -17.12
C ASN A 114 11.78 2.48 -16.10
N ILE A 115 11.30 1.26 -16.37
CA ILE A 115 11.48 0.08 -15.51
C ILE A 115 12.74 -0.68 -15.95
N LYS A 116 13.81 -0.57 -15.15
CA LYS A 116 15.08 -1.28 -15.37
C LYS A 116 15.00 -2.74 -14.96
N VAL A 117 14.18 -3.06 -13.95
CA VAL A 117 13.98 -4.41 -13.45
C VAL A 117 12.48 -4.66 -13.33
N GLY A 118 11.99 -5.71 -14.00
CA GLY A 118 10.56 -6.02 -14.09
C GLY A 118 9.88 -6.10 -12.73
N ILE A 119 8.69 -5.53 -12.65
CA ILE A 119 7.86 -5.41 -11.44
C ILE A 119 6.75 -6.45 -11.51
N THR A 120 6.50 -7.14 -10.39
CA THR A 120 5.39 -8.08 -10.23
C THR A 120 4.33 -7.49 -9.32
N VAL A 121 3.12 -7.35 -9.84
CA VAL A 121 1.95 -6.86 -9.10
C VAL A 121 1.08 -8.05 -8.74
N LYS A 122 0.83 -8.26 -7.45
CA LYS A 122 -0.17 -9.19 -6.94
C LYS A 122 -1.51 -8.45 -6.82
N LEU A 123 -2.51 -8.88 -7.58
CA LEU A 123 -3.86 -8.34 -7.54
C LEU A 123 -4.83 -9.34 -6.89
N ASP A 124 -5.56 -8.89 -5.88
CA ASP A 124 -6.66 -9.62 -5.25
C ASP A 124 -7.98 -8.89 -5.56
N TYR A 125 -8.98 -9.58 -6.11
CA TYR A 125 -10.33 -9.05 -6.37
C TYR A 125 -11.37 -9.93 -5.67
N PHE A 126 -11.97 -9.44 -4.58
CA PHE A 126 -12.84 -10.24 -3.70
C PHE A 126 -13.79 -9.34 -2.89
N SER A 127 -14.78 -9.94 -2.23
CA SER A 127 -15.65 -9.23 -1.29
C SER A 127 -14.88 -8.90 -0.02
N PHE A 128 -14.75 -7.63 0.36
CA PHE A 128 -14.11 -7.27 1.63
C PHE A 128 -14.95 -7.72 2.84
N CYS A 129 -16.25 -7.97 2.62
CA CYS A 129 -17.13 -8.64 3.57
C CYS A 129 -16.76 -10.09 3.91
N ASP A 130 -15.90 -10.74 3.12
CA ASP A 130 -15.34 -12.04 3.51
C ASP A 130 -14.43 -11.96 4.75
N ARG A 131 -14.03 -10.74 5.18
CA ARG A 131 -13.10 -10.52 6.29
C ARG A 131 -13.62 -9.57 7.35
N SER A 132 -13.92 -8.33 6.98
CA SER A 132 -14.24 -7.26 7.94
C SER A 132 -15.37 -6.33 7.49
N CYS A 133 -15.86 -6.48 6.26
CA CYS A 133 -16.79 -5.59 5.57
C CYS A 133 -16.30 -4.14 5.46
N ALA A 134 -16.34 -3.61 4.25
CA ALA A 134 -15.75 -2.31 3.90
C ALA A 134 -16.50 -1.71 2.70
N ASN A 135 -17.82 -1.57 2.83
CA ASN A 135 -18.71 -1.42 1.67
C ASN A 135 -18.48 -0.17 0.81
N ASP A 136 -17.80 0.83 1.37
CA ASP A 136 -17.47 2.09 0.70
C ASP A 136 -15.99 2.16 0.27
N THR A 137 -15.18 1.16 0.64
CA THR A 137 -13.78 1.06 0.17
C THR A 137 -13.73 0.39 -1.19
N TYR A 138 -13.22 1.08 -2.20
CA TYR A 138 -12.95 0.56 -3.55
C TYR A 138 -11.76 -0.39 -3.55
N GLY A 139 -10.69 -0.05 -2.84
CA GLY A 139 -9.49 -0.86 -2.81
C GLY A 139 -8.39 -0.26 -1.94
N PHE A 140 -7.21 -0.84 -2.07
CA PHE A 140 -5.95 -0.25 -1.61
C PHE A 140 -4.78 -0.87 -2.39
N GLY A 141 -3.71 -0.10 -2.54
CA GLY A 141 -2.44 -0.50 -3.13
C GLY A 141 -1.26 -0.16 -2.22
N VAL A 142 -0.36 -1.11 -2.02
CA VAL A 142 0.78 -0.96 -1.11
C VAL A 142 2.04 -1.64 -1.65
N PRO A 143 3.25 -1.17 -1.25
CA PRO A 143 4.46 -1.90 -1.53
C PRO A 143 4.40 -3.33 -0.97
N GLY A 144 4.84 -4.31 -1.75
CA GLY A 144 4.90 -5.72 -1.32
C GLY A 144 5.94 -5.96 -0.23
N SER A 145 6.98 -5.12 -0.19
CA SER A 145 7.97 -5.05 0.87
C SER A 145 8.70 -3.70 0.81
N GLN A 146 9.48 -3.40 1.84
CA GLN A 146 10.22 -2.14 2.01
C GLN A 146 11.64 -2.45 2.51
N PHE A 147 12.63 -1.69 2.05
CA PHE A 147 14.05 -1.97 2.29
C PHE A 147 14.82 -0.74 2.72
N ALA A 148 15.54 -0.87 3.84
CA ALA A 148 16.66 0.02 4.14
C ALA A 148 17.84 -0.35 3.25
N LEU A 149 18.26 0.57 2.39
CA LEU A 149 19.34 0.34 1.45
C LEU A 149 20.68 0.73 2.06
N ASN A 150 21.57 -0.24 2.22
CA ASN A 150 22.92 -0.06 2.78
C ASN A 150 24.01 0.09 1.70
N ALA A 151 23.62 0.14 0.43
CA ALA A 151 24.56 0.17 -0.67
C ALA A 151 25.24 1.55 -0.74
N LYS A 152 26.57 1.56 -0.91
CA LYS A 152 27.35 2.74 -1.32
C LYS A 152 27.07 3.16 -2.77
N SER A 153 25.94 2.74 -3.34
CA SER A 153 25.48 3.20 -4.63
C SER A 153 25.09 4.67 -4.50
N SER A 154 25.61 5.50 -5.39
CA SER A 154 25.22 6.90 -5.55
C SER A 154 23.70 7.07 -5.52
N GLY A 155 23.20 8.10 -4.86
CA GLY A 155 21.79 8.52 -4.88
C GLY A 155 20.88 7.94 -3.78
N VAL A 156 21.37 7.01 -2.95
CA VAL A 156 20.57 6.40 -1.88
C VAL A 156 20.77 7.14 -0.55
N ASP A 157 19.67 7.52 0.10
CA ASP A 157 19.65 8.12 1.44
C ASP A 157 19.35 7.04 2.49
N ARG A 158 20.34 6.77 3.34
CA ARG A 158 20.30 5.68 4.32
C ARG A 158 19.35 5.92 5.49
N ASN A 159 18.80 7.13 5.61
CA ASN A 159 17.83 7.47 6.65
C ASN A 159 16.39 7.06 6.31
N TYR A 160 16.15 6.62 5.07
CA TYR A 160 14.82 6.27 4.59
C TYR A 160 14.75 4.83 4.13
N ILE A 161 13.53 4.30 4.15
CA ILE A 161 13.20 3.02 3.55
C ILE A 161 12.60 3.22 2.17
N TYR A 162 12.90 2.27 1.29
CA TYR A 162 12.51 2.30 -0.12
C TYR A 162 11.50 1.18 -0.38
N PRO A 163 10.41 1.44 -1.12
CA PRO A 163 9.52 0.37 -1.57
C PRO A 163 10.31 -0.61 -2.44
N GLN A 164 9.99 -1.90 -2.39
CA GLN A 164 10.70 -2.94 -3.13
C GLN A 164 10.82 -2.62 -4.63
N THR A 165 9.75 -2.06 -5.20
CA THR A 165 9.69 -1.58 -6.59
C THR A 165 10.86 -0.67 -6.94
N LEU A 166 11.07 0.39 -6.16
CA LEU A 166 12.13 1.37 -6.35
C LEU A 166 13.50 0.83 -5.94
N ALA A 167 13.56 0.11 -4.81
CA ALA A 167 14.80 -0.51 -4.35
C ALA A 167 15.44 -1.36 -5.44
N ARG A 168 14.65 -2.19 -6.14
CA ARG A 168 15.14 -3.02 -7.26
C ARG A 168 15.59 -2.21 -8.49
N GLN A 169 15.12 -0.96 -8.66
CA GLN A 169 15.62 -0.07 -9.71
C GLN A 169 16.95 0.59 -9.33
N LEU A 170 17.17 0.85 -8.03
CA LEU A 170 18.34 1.56 -7.52
C LEU A 170 19.53 0.64 -7.27
N VAL A 171 19.31 -0.60 -6.83
CA VAL A 171 20.39 -1.53 -6.47
C VAL A 171 20.37 -2.80 -7.31
N GLN A 172 21.44 -3.02 -8.07
CA GLN A 172 21.57 -4.16 -8.99
C GLN A 172 21.96 -5.49 -8.30
N PHE A 173 22.43 -5.46 -7.05
CA PHE A 173 23.15 -6.61 -6.44
C PHE A 173 22.68 -7.05 -5.05
N ILE A 174 21.50 -6.63 -4.57
CA ILE A 174 20.92 -7.31 -3.41
C ILE A 174 20.56 -8.74 -3.84
N LYS A 175 21.09 -9.74 -3.12
CA LYS A 175 20.84 -11.16 -3.41
C LYS A 175 19.35 -11.40 -3.57
N ILE A 176 18.96 -12.02 -4.69
CA ILE A 176 17.56 -12.26 -5.09
C ILE A 176 16.74 -12.96 -3.99
N SER A 177 17.39 -13.71 -3.10
CA SER A 177 16.75 -14.45 -2.00
C SER A 177 16.14 -13.58 -0.89
N THR A 178 16.26 -12.25 -0.93
CA THR A 178 15.67 -11.36 0.09
C THR A 178 14.43 -10.61 -0.40
N TRP A 179 14.11 -10.66 -1.69
CA TRP A 179 12.93 -10.00 -2.22
C TRP A 179 11.67 -10.82 -1.95
N ALA A 180 10.55 -10.14 -1.68
CA ALA A 180 9.25 -10.77 -1.70
C ALA A 180 8.90 -11.23 -3.13
N ASP A 181 8.05 -12.25 -3.24
CA ASP A 181 7.64 -12.84 -4.52
C ASP A 181 6.84 -11.87 -5.42
N TYR A 182 6.36 -10.77 -4.86
CA TYR A 182 5.72 -9.66 -5.55
C TYR A 182 6.22 -8.32 -5.01
N ASP A 183 6.23 -7.29 -5.85
CA ASP A 183 6.73 -5.96 -5.51
C ASP A 183 5.61 -5.00 -5.08
N VAL A 184 4.39 -5.23 -5.59
CA VAL A 184 3.19 -4.43 -5.29
C VAL A 184 2.05 -5.38 -4.94
N ARG A 185 1.24 -5.01 -3.95
CA ARG A 185 -0.03 -5.66 -3.66
C ARG A 185 -1.16 -4.66 -3.87
N ILE A 186 -2.17 -5.09 -4.63
CA ILE A 186 -3.42 -4.36 -4.81
C ILE A 186 -4.56 -5.29 -4.39
N ALA A 187 -5.49 -4.76 -3.61
CA ALA A 187 -6.75 -5.45 -3.31
C ALA A 187 -7.91 -4.54 -3.71
N ILE A 188 -8.84 -5.07 -4.49
CA ILE A 188 -10.04 -4.34 -4.96
C ILE A 188 -11.29 -5.03 -4.43
N ASN A 189 -12.23 -4.23 -3.95
CA ASN A 189 -13.43 -4.69 -3.27
C ASN A 189 -14.59 -4.94 -4.24
N HIS A 190 -15.05 -6.17 -4.35
CA HIS A 190 -16.22 -6.51 -5.14
C HIS A 190 -17.54 -5.97 -4.55
N ASP A 191 -17.61 -5.70 -3.25
CA ASP A 191 -18.85 -5.25 -2.61
C ASP A 191 -19.33 -3.91 -3.18
N VAL A 192 -18.40 -2.99 -3.47
CA VAL A 192 -18.68 -1.71 -4.12
C VAL A 192 -19.33 -1.90 -5.48
N TYR A 193 -18.86 -2.87 -6.27
CA TYR A 193 -19.48 -3.22 -7.55
C TYR A 193 -20.96 -3.59 -7.35
N MET A 194 -21.20 -4.53 -6.43
CA MET A 194 -22.52 -5.12 -6.18
C MET A 194 -23.51 -4.13 -5.57
N ASN A 195 -23.03 -3.19 -4.76
CA ASN A 195 -23.87 -2.17 -4.11
C ASN A 195 -24.55 -1.21 -5.10
N ALA A 196 -24.05 -1.11 -6.33
CA ALA A 196 -24.61 -0.22 -7.36
C ALA A 196 -25.43 -0.96 -8.44
N VAL A 197 -25.59 -2.28 -8.33
CA VAL A 197 -26.31 -3.08 -9.33
C VAL A 197 -27.82 -2.78 -9.28
N ASP A 198 -28.38 -2.36 -10.41
CA ASP A 198 -29.82 -2.43 -10.65
C ASP A 198 -30.21 -3.82 -11.18
N TYR A 199 -30.74 -4.65 -10.28
CA TYR A 199 -31.11 -6.03 -10.61
C TYR A 199 -32.28 -6.13 -11.62
N GLU A 200 -33.17 -5.16 -11.67
CA GLU A 200 -34.30 -5.17 -12.61
C GLU A 200 -33.82 -4.75 -14.01
N ALA A 201 -32.94 -3.75 -14.10
CA ALA A 201 -32.24 -3.41 -15.33
C ALA A 201 -31.36 -4.57 -15.83
N ALA A 202 -30.63 -5.25 -14.94
CA ALA A 202 -29.80 -6.41 -15.29
C ALA A 202 -30.65 -7.54 -15.90
N LYS A 203 -31.76 -7.91 -15.25
CA LYS A 203 -32.68 -8.96 -15.75
C LYS A 203 -33.30 -8.58 -17.08
N SER A 204 -33.77 -7.34 -17.23
CA SER A 204 -34.36 -6.86 -18.49
C SER A 204 -33.34 -6.84 -19.64
N SER A 205 -32.06 -6.68 -19.32
CA SER A 205 -30.93 -6.75 -20.27
C SER A 205 -30.43 -8.17 -20.55
N GLY A 206 -31.11 -9.20 -20.02
CA GLY A 206 -30.83 -10.61 -20.31
C GLY A 206 -29.97 -11.33 -19.27
N TRP A 207 -29.68 -10.72 -18.11
CA TRP A 207 -29.04 -11.44 -17.01
C TRP A 207 -29.97 -12.52 -16.45
N ASN A 208 -29.47 -13.76 -16.39
CA ASN A 208 -30.26 -14.94 -16.03
C ASN A 208 -30.35 -15.19 -14.52
N GLY A 209 -29.85 -14.28 -13.69
CA GLY A 209 -29.82 -14.42 -12.23
C GLY A 209 -28.63 -15.22 -11.68
N THR A 210 -27.64 -15.55 -12.51
CA THR A 210 -26.42 -16.28 -12.10
C THR A 210 -25.16 -15.55 -12.54
N GLY A 211 -24.06 -15.71 -11.79
CA GLY A 211 -22.81 -14.97 -12.04
C GLY A 211 -22.88 -13.50 -11.61
N VAL A 212 -21.91 -12.70 -12.04
CA VAL A 212 -21.87 -11.26 -11.73
C VAL A 212 -22.86 -10.52 -12.63
N PRO A 213 -23.87 -9.80 -12.08
CA PRO A 213 -24.81 -9.02 -12.87
C PRO A 213 -24.11 -7.82 -13.53
N PRO A 214 -24.51 -7.39 -14.75
CA PRO A 214 -23.98 -6.17 -15.36
C PRO A 214 -24.48 -4.91 -14.64
N GLY A 215 -23.85 -3.77 -14.95
CA GLY A 215 -24.31 -2.46 -14.46
C GLY A 215 -23.96 -2.15 -13.00
N GLY A 216 -23.01 -2.86 -12.41
CA GLY A 216 -22.44 -2.49 -11.11
C GLY A 216 -21.56 -1.23 -11.18
N LYS A 217 -20.94 -0.89 -10.05
CA LYS A 217 -20.21 0.38 -9.85
C LYS A 217 -18.96 0.54 -10.74
N TYR A 218 -18.39 -0.55 -11.21
CA TYR A 218 -17.19 -0.52 -12.05
C TYR A 218 -17.54 -0.63 -13.52
N TRP A 219 -16.99 0.27 -14.31
CA TRP A 219 -17.00 0.20 -15.75
C TRP A 219 -15.70 -0.44 -16.23
N PHE A 220 -15.81 -1.35 -17.20
CA PHE A 220 -14.68 -1.96 -17.85
C PHE A 220 -14.66 -1.61 -19.34
N GLN A 221 -13.46 -1.49 -19.91
CA GLN A 221 -13.30 -1.28 -21.34
C GLN A 221 -14.02 -2.37 -22.14
N GLY A 222 -14.95 -1.94 -22.99
CA GLY A 222 -15.80 -2.82 -23.80
C GLY A 222 -17.23 -3.00 -23.26
N ASP A 223 -17.58 -2.41 -22.11
CA ASP A 223 -18.94 -2.44 -21.55
C ASP A 223 -19.92 -1.48 -22.26
N GLY A 224 -19.42 -0.65 -23.18
CA GLY A 224 -20.20 0.42 -23.83
C GLY A 224 -19.93 1.78 -23.17
N ASP A 225 -20.90 2.69 -23.25
CA ASP A 225 -20.78 4.00 -22.62
C ASP A 225 -20.77 3.85 -21.08
N ILE A 226 -19.90 4.60 -20.41
CA ILE A 226 -19.83 4.60 -18.96
C ILE A 226 -21.07 5.26 -18.37
N GLY A 227 -21.70 4.62 -17.39
CA GLY A 227 -22.84 5.21 -16.68
C GLY A 227 -22.43 6.29 -15.70
N ASP A 228 -23.29 7.29 -15.47
CA ASP A 228 -23.04 8.44 -14.59
C ASP A 228 -22.56 8.09 -13.18
N ASN A 229 -22.96 6.91 -12.68
CA ASN A 229 -22.60 6.41 -11.35
C ASN A 229 -21.38 5.48 -11.35
N GLN A 230 -20.87 5.06 -12.52
CA GLN A 230 -19.79 4.10 -12.62
C GLN A 230 -18.42 4.78 -12.58
N VAL A 231 -17.41 4.07 -12.10
CA VAL A 231 -16.00 4.49 -12.11
C VAL A 231 -15.24 3.57 -13.06
N ASP A 232 -14.33 4.14 -13.86
CA ASP A 232 -13.43 3.36 -14.71
C ASP A 232 -12.48 2.50 -13.87
N MET A 233 -12.50 1.18 -14.08
CA MET A 233 -11.64 0.25 -13.36
C MET A 233 -10.15 0.49 -13.59
N VAL A 234 -9.75 0.99 -14.77
CA VAL A 234 -8.35 1.31 -15.06
C VAL A 234 -7.88 2.48 -14.19
N TYR A 235 -8.74 3.48 -13.95
CA TYR A 235 -8.45 4.59 -13.04
C TYR A 235 -8.12 4.05 -11.65
N ILE A 236 -9.02 3.23 -11.09
CA ILE A 236 -8.86 2.69 -9.72
C ILE A 236 -7.56 1.90 -9.62
N ILE A 237 -7.31 0.95 -10.54
CA ILE A 237 -6.12 0.11 -10.43
C ILE A 237 -4.84 0.92 -10.68
N LEU A 238 -4.86 1.92 -11.55
CA LEU A 238 -3.71 2.80 -11.77
C LEU A 238 -3.40 3.64 -10.53
N HIS A 239 -4.41 4.20 -9.88
CA HIS A 239 -4.30 4.90 -8.61
C HIS A 239 -3.62 4.01 -7.55
N GLU A 240 -4.15 2.81 -7.34
CA GLU A 240 -3.60 1.88 -6.35
C GLU A 240 -2.19 1.38 -6.73
N LEU A 241 -1.90 1.26 -8.03
CA LEU A 241 -0.57 0.92 -8.49
C LEU A 241 0.44 2.03 -8.15
N ILE A 242 0.06 3.31 -8.25
CA ILE A 242 0.93 4.45 -7.89
C ILE A 242 1.22 4.46 -6.38
N HIS A 243 0.22 4.22 -5.54
CA HIS A 243 0.45 3.96 -4.11
C HIS A 243 1.39 2.76 -3.90
N GLY A 244 1.13 1.68 -4.61
CA GLY A 244 1.90 0.44 -4.57
C GLY A 244 3.39 0.58 -4.89
N ILE A 245 3.74 1.45 -5.85
CA ILE A 245 5.15 1.70 -6.19
C ILE A 245 5.85 2.66 -5.22
N GLY A 246 5.13 3.26 -4.28
CA GLY A 246 5.72 4.04 -3.19
C GLY A 246 5.19 5.45 -2.98
N PHE A 247 4.12 5.88 -3.68
CA PHE A 247 3.45 7.14 -3.39
C PHE A 247 2.64 7.01 -2.09
N ILE A 248 3.32 6.76 -0.98
CA ILE A 248 2.72 6.45 0.31
C ILE A 248 3.59 7.02 1.43
N SER A 249 2.94 7.68 2.38
CA SER A 249 3.58 8.18 3.58
C SER A 249 3.61 7.12 4.68
N SER A 250 4.68 7.11 5.47
CA SER A 250 4.74 6.36 6.72
C SER A 250 3.98 7.04 7.86
N TRP A 251 3.58 8.30 7.71
CA TRP A 251 2.99 9.10 8.77
C TRP A 251 1.48 8.95 8.81
N ALA A 252 0.93 8.77 10.01
CA ALA A 252 -0.51 8.80 10.20
C ALA A 252 -0.87 9.06 11.66
N ALA A 253 -2.16 9.29 11.91
CA ALA A 253 -2.69 9.32 13.27
C ALA A 253 -3.01 7.91 13.78
N TYR A 254 -1.99 7.05 13.86
CA TYR A 254 -2.13 5.62 14.16
C TYR A 254 -2.88 5.31 15.46
N PHE A 255 -2.68 6.13 16.50
CA PHE A 255 -3.33 5.93 17.79
C PHE A 255 -4.71 6.58 17.89
N TYR A 256 -5.12 7.35 16.87
CA TYR A 256 -6.37 8.12 16.86
C TYR A 256 -7.43 7.54 15.91
N ILE A 257 -7.01 7.09 14.73
CA ILE A 257 -7.90 6.66 13.65
C ILE A 257 -8.55 5.30 14.03
N PRO A 258 -9.90 5.20 14.09
CA PRO A 258 -10.58 3.98 14.53
C PRO A 258 -10.27 2.71 13.73
N GLN A 259 -9.88 2.87 12.47
CA GLN A 259 -9.53 1.79 11.54
C GLN A 259 -8.09 1.30 11.72
N SER A 260 -7.26 2.05 12.44
CA SER A 260 -5.90 1.63 12.77
C SER A 260 -5.92 0.48 13.79
N PRO A 261 -5.14 -0.60 13.58
CA PRO A 261 -5.00 -1.65 14.58
C PRO A 261 -4.40 -1.13 15.89
N TYR A 262 -3.60 -0.06 15.85
CA TYR A 262 -3.01 0.55 17.04
C TYR A 262 -4.06 1.25 17.91
N TYR A 263 -5.06 1.91 17.30
CA TYR A 263 -6.19 2.49 18.03
C TYR A 263 -6.94 1.40 18.81
N LYS A 264 -7.18 0.23 18.20
CA LYS A 264 -7.88 -0.89 18.86
C LYS A 264 -7.15 -1.45 20.08
N LEU A 265 -5.84 -1.27 20.19
CA LEU A 265 -5.07 -1.69 21.37
C LEU A 265 -5.24 -0.74 22.56
N VAL A 266 -5.72 0.48 22.33
CA VAL A 266 -5.66 1.60 23.30
C VAL A 266 -7.02 2.29 23.50
N GLU A 267 -8.00 1.98 22.66
CA GLU A 267 -9.38 2.48 22.72
C GLU A 267 -9.99 2.22 24.12
N GLY A 268 -10.49 3.29 24.75
CA GLY A 268 -11.10 3.24 26.08
C GLY A 268 -10.10 3.19 27.26
N ILE A 269 -8.80 3.25 27.00
CA ILE A 269 -7.76 3.32 28.04
C ILE A 269 -7.22 4.73 28.22
N PHE A 270 -7.03 5.46 27.11
CA PHE A 270 -6.59 6.86 27.09
C PHE A 270 -7.74 7.77 26.66
N GLU A 271 -7.67 9.04 27.05
CA GLU A 271 -8.61 10.05 26.56
C GLU A 271 -8.34 10.33 25.08
N GLU A 272 -9.39 10.59 24.31
CA GLU A 272 -9.28 10.78 22.86
C GLU A 272 -8.32 11.94 22.50
N GLU A 273 -8.32 13.01 23.29
CA GLU A 273 -7.44 14.15 23.10
C GLU A 273 -5.95 13.81 23.24
N GLU A 274 -5.61 12.82 24.09
CA GLU A 274 -4.22 12.39 24.27
C GLU A 274 -3.71 11.62 23.05
N LEU A 275 -4.62 10.97 22.32
CA LEU A 275 -4.29 10.15 21.16
C LEU A 275 -4.15 10.95 19.86
N ARG A 276 -4.42 12.26 19.87
CA ARG A 276 -4.30 13.18 18.73
C ARG A 276 -2.83 13.47 18.37
N LEU A 277 -2.18 12.45 17.83
CA LEU A 277 -0.76 12.43 17.50
C LEU A 277 -0.60 11.96 16.06
N VAL A 278 0.29 12.61 15.30
CA VAL A 278 0.78 12.06 14.04
C VAL A 278 2.21 11.55 14.27
N THR A 279 2.44 10.30 13.91
CA THR A 279 3.70 9.58 14.11
C THR A 279 4.04 8.79 12.85
N PRO A 280 5.30 8.37 12.66
CA PRO A 280 5.58 7.24 11.78
C PRO A 280 4.90 5.97 12.30
N GLU A 281 4.90 4.92 11.49
CA GLU A 281 4.38 3.61 11.90
C GLU A 281 5.07 3.11 13.19
N PRO A 282 4.32 2.68 14.22
CA PRO A 282 4.92 2.11 15.42
C PRO A 282 5.60 0.75 15.14
N THR A 283 6.76 0.51 15.76
CA THR A 283 7.42 -0.80 15.69
C THR A 283 6.70 -1.80 16.60
N LEU A 284 5.81 -2.61 16.00
CA LEU A 284 5.00 -3.60 16.70
C LEU A 284 5.72 -4.95 16.85
N TYR A 285 5.73 -5.47 18.07
CA TYR A 285 6.21 -6.81 18.38
C TYR A 285 5.15 -7.58 19.17
N ILE A 286 4.82 -8.79 18.70
CA ILE A 286 3.91 -9.73 19.39
C ILE A 286 4.68 -11.04 19.60
N PRO A 287 4.98 -11.44 20.85
CA PRO A 287 5.64 -12.71 21.12
C PRO A 287 4.73 -13.91 20.78
N GLY A 288 5.14 -14.74 19.83
CA GLY A 288 4.39 -15.94 19.43
C GLY A 288 3.11 -15.63 18.64
N GLU A 289 2.25 -16.62 18.46
CA GLU A 289 1.07 -16.52 17.59
C GLU A 289 -0.14 -15.80 18.22
N ALA A 290 -0.14 -15.56 19.54
CA ALA A 290 -1.26 -14.94 20.26
C ALA A 290 -0.79 -14.18 21.54
N GLY A 291 0.31 -13.42 21.42
CA GLY A 291 0.92 -12.70 22.53
C GLY A 291 0.33 -11.31 22.81
N GLN A 292 0.82 -10.66 23.87
CA GLN A 292 0.59 -9.24 24.12
C GLN A 292 1.30 -8.38 23.07
N ALA A 293 0.73 -7.22 22.75
CA ALA A 293 1.33 -6.26 21.83
C ALA A 293 2.32 -5.35 22.56
N TYR A 294 3.51 -5.22 21.98
CA TYR A 294 4.57 -4.34 22.45
C TYR A 294 4.93 -3.34 21.35
N ILE A 295 5.16 -2.09 21.72
CA ILE A 295 5.69 -1.05 20.86
C ILE A 295 7.02 -0.61 21.46
N THR A 296 8.10 -0.74 20.69
CA THR A 296 9.45 -0.40 21.18
C THR A 296 9.93 0.97 20.71
N GLY A 297 9.23 1.59 19.75
CA GLY A 297 9.61 2.83 19.10
C GLY A 297 8.82 3.02 17.81
N PHE A 298 9.40 3.76 16.87
CA PHE A 298 8.81 4.05 15.56
C PHE A 298 9.73 3.54 14.44
N GLU A 299 9.10 3.09 13.35
CA GLU A 299 9.78 2.61 12.14
C GLU A 299 10.49 3.74 11.39
N SER A 300 11.40 3.35 10.50
CA SER A 300 11.96 4.28 9.52
C SER A 300 10.90 4.77 8.54
N THR A 301 11.02 6.02 8.09
CA THR A 301 10.04 6.64 7.19
C THR A 301 10.36 6.36 5.72
N MET A 302 9.32 6.32 4.89
CA MET A 302 9.43 6.08 3.45
C MET A 302 10.16 7.23 2.76
N ILE A 303 10.89 6.93 1.68
CA ILE A 303 11.59 7.94 0.88
C ILE A 303 10.65 9.04 0.34
N PHE A 304 9.36 8.73 0.18
CA PHE A 304 8.31 9.71 -0.13
C PHE A 304 8.27 10.86 0.88
N ASP A 305 8.39 10.55 2.18
CA ASP A 305 8.28 11.51 3.29
C ASP A 305 9.43 12.52 3.34
N LYS A 306 10.58 12.17 2.75
CA LYS A 306 11.78 13.03 2.67
C LYS A 306 11.47 14.40 2.07
N PHE A 307 10.52 14.43 1.14
CA PHE A 307 10.20 15.62 0.36
C PHE A 307 8.97 16.36 0.88
N LEU A 308 8.38 15.92 1.99
CA LEU A 308 7.20 16.56 2.54
C LEU A 308 7.57 17.72 3.48
N ASN A 309 6.88 18.84 3.31
CA ASN A 309 6.95 20.01 4.15
C ASN A 309 5.59 20.32 4.76
N VAL A 310 5.59 20.71 6.04
CA VAL A 310 4.39 21.12 6.78
C VAL A 310 4.45 22.61 7.06
N THR A 311 3.33 23.30 6.84
CA THR A 311 3.11 24.69 7.25
C THR A 311 2.34 24.75 8.57
N TYR A 312 2.67 25.75 9.39
CA TYR A 312 2.03 25.99 10.68
C TYR A 312 1.41 27.38 10.68
N GLU A 313 0.12 27.51 10.96
CA GLU A 313 -0.53 28.83 11.07
C GLU A 313 0.10 29.74 12.15
N SER A 314 0.72 29.16 13.19
CA SER A 314 1.37 29.91 14.28
C SER A 314 2.76 30.44 13.94
N LEU A 315 3.37 29.97 12.84
CA LEU A 315 4.63 30.45 12.30
C LEU A 315 4.25 31.23 11.04
N ASN A 316 4.44 32.55 11.02
CA ASN A 316 4.15 33.39 9.85
C ASN A 316 4.50 32.65 8.54
N GLU A 317 3.58 32.69 7.55
CA GLU A 317 3.39 31.84 6.35
C GLU A 317 4.62 31.31 5.57
N THR A 318 5.84 31.72 5.90
CA THR A 318 7.07 31.39 5.16
C THR A 318 7.93 30.29 5.77
N ASP A 319 7.71 29.88 7.02
CA ASP A 319 8.55 28.85 7.67
C ASP A 319 7.96 27.45 7.51
N PHE A 320 8.50 26.70 6.55
CA PHE A 320 8.20 25.28 6.36
C PHE A 320 9.06 24.43 7.27
N ILE A 321 8.46 23.41 7.90
CA ILE A 321 9.22 22.38 8.60
C ILE A 321 9.15 21.09 7.78
N SER A 322 10.30 20.58 7.38
CA SER A 322 10.38 19.29 6.68
C SER A 322 9.99 18.14 7.61
N LEU A 323 9.22 17.17 7.10
CA LEU A 323 8.94 15.89 7.77
C LEU A 323 10.21 15.12 8.14
N GLN A 324 11.33 15.39 7.44
CA GLN A 324 12.64 14.87 7.82
C GLN A 324 13.05 15.28 9.24
N ASN A 325 12.81 16.54 9.63
CA ASN A 325 13.20 17.02 10.97
C ASN A 325 12.37 16.34 12.07
N PHE A 326 11.10 16.05 11.77
CA PHE A 326 10.21 15.29 12.65
C PHE A 326 10.66 13.83 12.76
N THR A 327 11.03 13.21 11.64
CA THR A 327 11.55 11.83 11.57
C THR A 327 12.70 11.65 12.55
N MET A 328 13.73 12.49 12.45
CA MET A 328 14.92 12.38 13.30
C MET A 328 14.61 12.59 14.78
N THR A 329 13.60 13.38 15.10
CA THR A 329 13.18 13.63 16.49
C THR A 329 12.49 12.40 17.07
N LEU A 330 11.51 11.85 16.36
CA LEU A 330 10.69 10.73 16.85
C LEU A 330 11.43 9.39 16.87
N GLN A 331 12.35 9.17 15.93
CA GLN A 331 13.14 7.93 15.89
C GLN A 331 14.08 7.76 17.10
N ASN A 332 14.39 8.84 17.84
CA ASN A 332 15.20 8.75 19.05
C ASN A 332 14.43 8.19 20.26
N PHE A 333 13.10 8.18 20.21
CA PHE A 333 12.28 7.64 21.30
C PHE A 333 12.17 6.12 21.19
N CYS A 334 12.77 5.42 22.16
CA CYS A 334 12.75 3.96 22.21
C CYS A 334 12.67 3.43 23.64
N LEU A 335 11.97 2.32 23.82
CA LEU A 335 11.85 1.62 25.10
C LEU A 335 12.33 0.17 25.00
N GLN A 336 12.91 -0.33 26.09
CA GLN A 336 13.28 -1.73 26.21
C GLN A 336 12.04 -2.60 26.41
N ARG A 337 12.12 -3.89 26.06
CA ARG A 337 10.96 -4.81 26.02
C ARG A 337 10.12 -4.83 27.30
N GLN A 338 10.72 -4.68 28.48
CA GLN A 338 9.98 -4.69 29.74
C GLN A 338 9.04 -3.48 29.91
N ASP A 339 9.38 -2.35 29.28
CA ASP A 339 8.63 -1.09 29.32
C ASP A 339 7.84 -0.86 28.02
N ALA A 340 8.08 -1.68 27.00
CA ALA A 340 7.48 -1.59 25.66
C ALA A 340 6.06 -2.14 25.57
N PHE A 341 5.45 -2.64 26.66
CA PHE A 341 4.03 -3.02 26.61
C PHE A 341 3.21 -1.81 26.13
N VAL A 342 2.31 -1.99 25.15
CA VAL A 342 1.70 -0.87 24.40
C VAL A 342 1.17 0.26 25.28
N ILE A 343 0.56 -0.06 26.43
CA ILE A 343 0.06 0.93 27.38
C ILE A 343 1.20 1.66 28.10
N ASN A 344 2.21 0.93 28.57
CA ASN A 344 3.38 1.53 29.21
C ASN A 344 4.14 2.42 28.22
N PHE A 345 4.29 1.97 26.98
CA PHE A 345 4.92 2.74 25.91
C PHE A 345 4.21 4.08 25.71
N LEU A 346 2.88 4.08 25.55
CA LEU A 346 2.12 5.31 25.37
C LEU A 346 2.15 6.19 26.62
N HIS A 347 2.06 5.62 27.82
CA HIS A 347 2.21 6.40 29.05
C HIS A 347 3.56 7.14 29.10
N SER A 348 4.66 6.45 28.80
CA SER A 348 6.00 7.07 28.76
C SER A 348 6.12 8.08 27.62
N PHE A 349 5.59 7.77 26.43
CA PHE A 349 5.64 8.69 25.29
C PHE A 349 4.86 9.98 25.57
N LEU A 350 3.63 9.86 26.05
CA LEU A 350 2.74 11.00 26.32
C LEU A 350 3.25 11.88 27.46
N ASN A 351 3.76 11.28 28.53
CA ASN A 351 4.06 12.01 29.77
C ASN A 351 5.54 12.39 29.94
N GLU A 352 6.46 11.63 29.35
CA GLU A 352 7.90 11.74 29.64
C GLU A 352 8.70 12.19 28.42
N ALA A 353 8.21 11.94 27.19
CA ALA A 353 8.91 12.29 25.97
C ALA A 353 8.61 13.72 25.52
N SER A 354 9.65 14.44 25.08
CA SER A 354 9.49 15.75 24.44
C SER A 354 8.89 15.63 23.04
N GLU A 355 9.08 14.48 22.42
CA GLU A 355 8.73 14.04 21.08
C GLU A 355 7.21 13.97 20.89
N SER A 356 6.44 13.63 21.94
CA SER A 356 4.98 13.59 21.89
C SER A 356 4.36 14.97 21.65
N ARG A 357 4.97 16.04 22.18
CA ARG A 357 4.54 17.43 21.91
C ARG A 357 4.70 17.78 20.44
N THR A 358 5.80 17.34 19.84
CA THR A 358 6.07 17.52 18.42
C THR A 358 5.03 16.76 17.57
N SER A 359 4.71 15.51 17.93
CA SER A 359 3.63 14.74 17.27
C SER A 359 2.25 15.38 17.41
N ALA A 360 1.92 15.96 18.56
CA ALA A 360 0.66 16.67 18.77
C ALA A 360 0.58 17.98 17.96
N GLN A 361 1.71 18.70 17.82
CA GLN A 361 1.79 19.88 16.96
C GLN A 361 1.62 19.51 15.49
N LEU A 362 2.25 18.42 15.05
CA LEU A 362 2.10 17.89 13.70
C LEU A 362 0.64 17.48 13.43
N PHE A 363 -0.02 16.82 14.38
CA PHE A 363 -1.45 16.51 14.29
C PHE A 363 -2.27 17.78 14.06
N LYS A 364 -2.04 18.83 14.86
CA LYS A 364 -2.77 20.10 14.71
C LYS A 364 -2.56 20.71 13.32
N ALA A 365 -1.33 20.71 12.81
CA ALA A 365 -1.05 21.26 11.48
C ALA A 365 -1.72 20.43 10.38
N MET A 366 -1.58 19.11 10.42
CA MET A 366 -2.14 18.22 9.38
C MET A 366 -3.66 18.04 9.51
N SER A 367 -4.27 18.41 10.65
CA SER A 367 -5.73 18.53 10.78
C SER A 367 -6.29 19.81 10.14
N THR A 368 -5.44 20.68 9.59
CA THR A 368 -5.84 21.84 8.78
C THR A 368 -5.67 21.50 7.29
N PRO A 369 -6.64 21.81 6.42
CA PRO A 369 -6.51 21.58 4.97
C PRO A 369 -5.33 22.32 4.33
N GLY A 370 -4.66 21.65 3.38
CA GLY A 370 -3.60 22.24 2.55
C GLY A 370 -2.29 22.56 3.25
N THR A 371 -1.99 21.93 4.39
CA THR A 371 -0.79 22.25 5.18
C THR A 371 0.42 21.39 4.85
N VAL A 372 0.23 20.27 4.14
CA VAL A 372 1.33 19.42 3.67
C VAL A 372 1.55 19.66 2.19
N THR A 373 2.80 19.89 1.82
CA THR A 373 3.19 20.06 0.42
C THR A 373 4.40 19.21 0.09
N PHE A 374 4.44 18.66 -1.12
CA PHE A 374 5.60 18.00 -1.69
C PHE A 374 6.57 19.05 -2.22
N ASN A 375 7.69 19.21 -1.54
CA ASN A 375 8.76 20.12 -1.91
C ASN A 375 9.57 19.52 -3.06
N PHE A 376 9.37 20.08 -4.25
CA PHE A 376 10.23 19.74 -5.35
C PHE A 376 11.55 20.51 -5.27
N ARG A 377 12.62 19.81 -4.92
CA ARG A 377 13.96 20.37 -5.02
C ARG A 377 14.25 20.75 -6.50
N PRO A 378 15.03 21.82 -6.76
CA PRO A 378 15.43 22.17 -8.11
C PRO A 378 16.09 20.98 -8.80
N THR A 379 15.72 20.71 -10.06
CA THR A 379 16.27 19.58 -10.81
C THR A 379 17.78 19.78 -10.99
N SER A 380 18.57 18.73 -10.75
CA SER A 380 20.04 18.78 -10.86
C SER A 380 20.55 18.95 -12.31
N THR A 381 19.68 18.80 -13.31
CA THR A 381 20.01 18.90 -14.74
C THR A 381 19.27 20.06 -15.40
N ASN A 382 20.02 20.98 -16.01
CA ASN A 382 19.47 22.10 -16.79
C ASN A 382 18.68 21.65 -18.05
N ASP A 383 18.86 20.40 -18.48
CA ASP A 383 18.21 19.83 -19.69
C ASP A 383 16.89 19.10 -19.40
N SER A 384 16.39 19.15 -18.15
CA SER A 384 15.11 18.54 -17.78
C SER A 384 13.93 19.22 -18.50
N VAL A 385 12.94 18.44 -18.93
CA VAL A 385 11.75 18.99 -19.62
C VAL A 385 11.00 19.95 -18.69
N TYR A 386 11.03 19.72 -17.37
CA TYR A 386 10.47 20.63 -16.37
C TYR A 386 11.09 22.03 -16.38
N MET A 387 12.34 22.17 -16.83
CA MET A 387 13.03 23.48 -16.90
C MET A 387 12.89 24.12 -18.29
N THR A 388 12.80 23.31 -19.34
CA THR A 388 12.78 23.80 -20.73
C THR A 388 11.38 24.06 -21.27
N ASP A 389 10.38 23.32 -20.79
CA ASP A 389 8.98 23.53 -21.18
C ASP A 389 8.37 24.69 -20.38
N ALA A 390 7.75 25.65 -21.06
CA ALA A 390 7.25 26.87 -20.43
C ALA A 390 6.08 26.62 -19.48
N TYR A 391 5.20 25.67 -19.82
CA TYR A 391 4.08 25.29 -18.96
C TYR A 391 4.60 24.57 -17.72
N LEU A 392 5.44 23.56 -17.88
CA LEU A 392 5.96 22.79 -16.74
C LEU A 392 6.82 23.66 -15.80
N ASN A 393 7.69 24.51 -16.34
CA ASN A 393 8.52 25.40 -15.54
C ASN A 393 7.67 26.39 -14.72
N THR A 394 6.51 26.80 -15.24
CA THR A 394 5.61 27.68 -14.50
C THR A 394 4.80 26.87 -13.46
N THR A 395 4.06 25.86 -13.92
CA THR A 395 3.10 25.08 -13.12
C THR A 395 3.78 24.28 -12.02
N TYR A 396 4.93 23.69 -12.32
CA TYR A 396 5.71 22.90 -11.39
C TYR A 396 7.00 23.64 -11.02
N SER A 397 7.01 24.97 -10.96
CA SER A 397 8.03 25.65 -10.15
C SER A 397 7.71 25.55 -8.65
N SER A 398 6.43 25.43 -8.31
CA SER A 398 5.88 25.30 -6.96
C SER A 398 5.64 23.85 -6.53
N ASN A 399 5.34 23.67 -5.24
CA ASN A 399 5.04 22.39 -4.61
C ASN A 399 3.66 21.82 -5.02
N LEU A 400 3.47 20.50 -4.87
CA LEU A 400 2.14 19.89 -4.88
C LEU A 400 1.55 19.88 -3.48
N THR A 401 0.28 20.22 -3.33
CA THR A 401 -0.40 20.18 -2.03
C THR A 401 -1.06 18.82 -1.82
N LEU A 402 -0.83 18.22 -0.65
CA LEU A 402 -1.42 16.95 -0.26
C LEU A 402 -2.71 17.15 0.53
N LEU A 403 -3.56 16.13 0.51
CA LEU A 403 -4.84 16.11 1.20
C LEU A 403 -4.62 16.02 2.71
N THR A 404 -4.95 17.11 3.40
CA THR A 404 -4.93 17.22 4.86
C THR A 404 -6.26 17.81 5.33
N GLY A 405 -6.47 17.95 6.65
CA GLY A 405 -7.74 18.41 7.21
C GLY A 405 -8.56 17.26 7.81
N ASP A 406 -9.88 17.32 7.64
CA ASP A 406 -10.80 16.29 8.14
C ASP A 406 -10.45 14.89 7.62
N ASN A 407 -9.88 14.77 6.42
CA ASN A 407 -9.46 13.48 5.83
C ASN A 407 -8.34 12.78 6.61
N LEU A 408 -7.52 13.52 7.38
CA LEU A 408 -6.53 12.91 8.28
C LEU A 408 -7.23 12.26 9.49
N VAL A 409 -8.27 12.92 9.99
CA VAL A 409 -8.91 12.67 11.30
C VAL A 409 -10.06 11.66 11.16
N HIS A 410 -10.77 11.75 10.06
CA HIS A 410 -11.87 10.91 9.64
C HIS A 410 -11.63 10.50 8.20
N PRO A 411 -10.75 9.51 7.95
CA PRO A 411 -10.55 9.01 6.60
C PRO A 411 -11.83 8.28 6.16
N THR A 412 -12.78 9.04 5.61
CA THR A 412 -13.98 8.56 4.92
C THR A 412 -13.69 8.28 3.45
N LEU A 413 -12.44 8.50 3.04
CA LEU A 413 -11.95 8.22 1.69
C LEU A 413 -12.21 6.75 1.35
N ASN A 414 -12.46 6.53 0.06
CA ASN A 414 -12.83 5.29 -0.62
C ASN A 414 -11.79 4.15 -0.46
N GLU A 415 -10.86 4.25 0.48
CA GLU A 415 -9.67 3.42 0.66
C GLU A 415 -9.37 3.08 2.13
N TYR A 416 -10.17 3.55 3.11
CA TYR A 416 -9.83 3.42 4.55
C TYR A 416 -10.89 2.77 5.41
N THR A 417 -12.01 2.33 4.87
CA THR A 417 -13.06 1.72 5.68
C THR A 417 -12.74 0.25 5.97
N GLY A 418 -11.64 -0.05 6.68
CA GLY A 418 -11.33 -1.43 7.08
C GLY A 418 -10.02 -1.60 7.87
N PRO A 419 -9.91 -2.66 8.69
CA PRO A 419 -8.74 -2.94 9.54
C PRO A 419 -7.48 -3.35 8.77
N SER A 420 -7.55 -3.53 7.45
CA SER A 420 -6.46 -4.04 6.61
C SER A 420 -5.70 -2.96 5.84
N ASN A 421 -6.07 -1.69 5.99
CA ASN A 421 -5.59 -0.62 5.11
C ASN A 421 -4.65 0.30 5.89
N PRO A 422 -3.44 0.59 5.39
CA PRO A 422 -2.47 1.41 6.14
C PRO A 422 -2.95 2.87 6.21
N PRO A 423 -3.10 3.45 7.41
CA PRO A 423 -3.55 4.83 7.59
C PRO A 423 -2.69 5.88 6.87
N GLY A 424 -1.42 5.58 6.57
CA GLY A 424 -0.50 6.50 5.89
C GLY A 424 -0.82 6.77 4.41
N LEU A 425 -1.65 5.94 3.78
CA LEU A 425 -2.16 6.25 2.45
C LEU A 425 -2.99 7.56 2.46
N ALA A 426 -3.66 7.91 3.58
CA ALA A 426 -4.68 8.98 3.58
C ALA A 426 -4.08 10.33 3.23
N ILE A 427 -2.90 10.59 3.76
CA ILE A 427 -2.14 11.82 3.54
C ILE A 427 -1.30 11.79 2.25
N SER A 428 -1.36 10.69 1.50
CA SER A 428 -0.63 10.49 0.25
C SER A 428 -1.47 10.87 -0.97
N HIS A 429 -2.67 11.42 -0.76
CA HIS A 429 -3.50 11.98 -1.81
C HIS A 429 -3.11 13.43 -2.10
N LEU A 430 -3.36 13.87 -3.33
CA LEU A 430 -3.41 15.28 -3.67
C LEU A 430 -4.74 15.90 -3.21
N THR A 431 -4.76 17.22 -2.99
CA THR A 431 -6.01 17.93 -2.70
C THR A 431 -7.02 17.81 -3.85
N ASP A 432 -8.31 17.98 -3.55
CA ASP A 432 -9.36 17.89 -4.56
C ASP A 432 -9.29 19.00 -5.63
N ASP A 433 -8.48 20.04 -5.41
CA ASP A 433 -8.18 21.07 -6.41
C ASP A 433 -7.52 20.50 -7.67
N TYR A 434 -6.90 19.31 -7.57
CA TYR A 434 -6.24 18.65 -8.68
C TYR A 434 -7.20 17.77 -9.53
N THR A 435 -8.47 17.63 -9.15
CA THR A 435 -9.44 16.74 -9.82
C THR A 435 -9.68 17.05 -11.30
N SER A 436 -9.50 18.30 -11.72
CA SER A 436 -9.60 18.76 -13.12
C SER A 436 -8.24 19.14 -13.73
N SER A 437 -7.15 18.87 -13.00
CA SER A 437 -5.78 19.17 -13.44
C SER A 437 -5.14 17.97 -14.14
N LEU A 438 -3.91 18.11 -14.65
CA LEU A 438 -3.15 16.99 -15.19
C LEU A 438 -2.80 15.92 -14.15
N ASP A 439 -2.82 16.26 -12.85
CA ASP A 439 -2.44 15.37 -11.74
C ASP A 439 -3.64 14.73 -11.04
N PHE A 440 -4.77 14.63 -11.73
CA PHE A 440 -6.04 14.15 -11.16
C PHE A 440 -5.98 12.72 -10.60
N ILE A 441 -5.05 11.87 -11.07
CA ILE A 441 -5.09 10.42 -10.77
C ILE A 441 -4.81 10.10 -9.30
N MET A 442 -4.19 11.00 -8.53
CA MET A 442 -3.88 10.81 -7.11
C MET A 442 -4.76 11.62 -6.16
N THR A 443 -5.92 12.12 -6.60
CA THR A 443 -6.90 12.75 -5.70
C THR A 443 -7.68 11.70 -4.92
N GLY A 444 -8.22 12.06 -3.74
CA GLY A 444 -8.94 11.10 -2.87
C GLY A 444 -10.33 10.68 -3.34
N ILE A 445 -10.84 11.28 -4.43
CA ILE A 445 -12.17 11.01 -4.97
C ILE A 445 -12.06 10.41 -6.38
N PHE A 446 -12.69 9.26 -6.56
CA PHE A 446 -12.80 8.61 -7.87
C PHE A 446 -13.88 9.30 -8.73
N PRO A 447 -13.52 9.84 -9.92
CA PRO A 447 -14.50 10.42 -10.83
C PRO A 447 -15.50 9.37 -11.33
N THR A 448 -16.78 9.73 -11.41
CA THR A 448 -17.83 8.87 -11.96
C THR A 448 -18.33 9.38 -13.30
N GLY A 449 -18.83 8.49 -14.16
CA GLY A 449 -19.46 8.87 -15.43
C GLY A 449 -18.46 9.34 -16.49
N SER A 450 -17.18 9.05 -16.34
CA SER A 450 -16.15 9.35 -17.34
C SER A 450 -15.08 8.27 -17.35
N THR A 451 -14.70 7.84 -18.53
CA THR A 451 -13.59 6.92 -18.75
C THR A 451 -12.26 7.62 -18.46
N LEU A 452 -11.21 6.85 -18.16
CA LEU A 452 -9.87 7.40 -17.96
C LEU A 452 -9.39 8.19 -19.18
N THR A 453 -9.73 7.73 -20.38
CA THR A 453 -9.40 8.43 -21.63
C THR A 453 -10.10 9.78 -21.73
N GLU A 454 -11.39 9.88 -21.39
CA GLU A 454 -12.13 11.14 -21.40
C GLU A 454 -11.58 12.13 -20.36
N LEU A 455 -11.20 11.65 -19.17
CA LEU A 455 -10.56 12.46 -18.14
C LEU A 455 -9.21 13.02 -18.62
N VAL A 456 -8.39 12.20 -19.27
CA VAL A 456 -7.14 12.65 -19.90
C VAL A 456 -7.43 13.66 -21.03
N ASP A 457 -8.42 13.40 -21.87
CA ASP A 457 -8.77 14.30 -22.97
C ASP A 457 -9.19 15.69 -22.46
N GLU A 458 -10.03 15.74 -21.42
CA GLU A 458 -10.48 17.01 -20.83
C GLU A 458 -9.34 17.73 -20.10
N ALA A 459 -8.52 17.02 -19.31
CA ALA A 459 -7.41 17.63 -18.56
C ALA A 459 -6.37 18.30 -19.49
N TYR A 460 -6.13 17.73 -20.68
CA TYR A 460 -5.15 18.24 -21.64
C TYR A 460 -5.72 19.23 -22.68
N LYS A 461 -7.03 19.49 -22.67
CA LYS A 461 -7.73 20.29 -23.68
C LYS A 461 -7.19 21.71 -23.86
N ASP A 462 -6.82 22.34 -22.75
CA ASP A 462 -6.34 23.73 -22.70
C ASP A 462 -4.82 23.84 -22.43
N VAL A 463 -4.11 22.70 -22.45
CA VAL A 463 -2.66 22.63 -22.22
C VAL A 463 -1.91 22.56 -23.55
N SER A 464 -0.91 23.42 -23.73
CA SER A 464 -0.01 23.35 -24.89
C SER A 464 0.74 22.03 -24.91
N ASN A 465 0.99 21.46 -26.09
CA ASN A 465 1.73 20.20 -26.24
C ASN A 465 3.07 20.21 -25.50
N ILE A 466 3.14 19.47 -24.39
CA ILE A 466 4.38 19.20 -23.67
C ILE A 466 5.18 18.21 -24.52
N THR A 467 6.35 18.62 -24.99
CA THR A 467 7.19 17.78 -25.86
C THR A 467 8.41 17.30 -25.09
N TYR A 468 8.66 15.99 -25.13
CA TYR A 468 9.87 15.38 -24.59
C TYR A 468 10.57 14.58 -25.69
N HIS A 469 11.82 14.22 -25.46
CA HIS A 469 12.53 13.32 -26.36
C HIS A 469 12.52 11.92 -25.77
N ASP A 470 12.33 10.92 -26.62
CA ASP A 470 12.47 9.50 -26.30
C ASP A 470 13.69 8.92 -27.02
N LEU A 471 14.38 7.99 -26.38
CA LEU A 471 15.59 7.36 -26.91
C LEU A 471 15.22 6.01 -27.51
N LEU A 472 15.31 5.88 -28.83
CA LEU A 472 15.09 4.59 -29.47
C LEU A 472 16.25 3.62 -29.17
N PRO A 473 16.03 2.29 -29.26
CA PRO A 473 17.09 1.29 -29.05
C PRO A 473 18.32 1.45 -29.94
N ASN A 474 18.17 2.13 -31.08
CA ASN A 474 19.26 2.45 -32.01
C ASN A 474 20.04 3.73 -31.63
N GLY A 475 19.76 4.32 -30.46
CA GLY A 475 20.38 5.55 -29.97
C GLY A 475 19.80 6.85 -30.54
N THR A 476 18.75 6.78 -31.37
CA THR A 476 18.15 7.97 -31.98
C THR A 476 17.15 8.63 -31.03
N MET A 477 17.27 9.95 -30.86
CA MET A 477 16.33 10.75 -30.08
C MET A 477 15.13 11.15 -30.96
N VAL A 478 13.92 10.82 -30.53
CA VAL A 478 12.68 11.12 -31.25
C VAL A 478 11.78 12.00 -30.39
N PRO A 479 11.29 13.14 -30.90
CA PRO A 479 10.34 13.96 -30.15
C PRO A 479 8.99 13.23 -30.00
N LYS A 480 8.43 13.26 -28.80
CA LYS A 480 7.11 12.74 -28.44
C LYS A 480 6.31 13.80 -27.69
N VAL A 481 5.00 13.77 -27.87
CA VAL A 481 4.07 14.59 -27.08
C VAL A 481 3.73 13.81 -25.82
N TYR A 482 3.85 14.46 -24.67
CA TYR A 482 3.45 13.91 -23.38
C TYR A 482 1.93 13.98 -23.25
N ARG A 483 1.32 12.81 -23.06
CA ARG A 483 -0.11 12.67 -22.80
C ARG A 483 -0.30 11.36 -22.04
N SER A 484 -0.66 11.47 -20.76
CA SER A 484 -0.79 10.33 -19.85
C SER A 484 -1.76 10.69 -18.73
N PRO A 485 -2.50 9.70 -18.18
CA PRO A 485 -3.25 9.85 -16.93
C PRO A 485 -2.35 10.12 -15.72
N ILE A 486 -1.06 9.80 -15.80
CA ILE A 486 -0.09 10.17 -14.77
C ILE A 486 0.38 11.58 -15.07
N GLY A 487 -0.01 12.54 -14.24
CA GLY A 487 0.34 13.94 -14.43
C GLY A 487 1.84 14.24 -14.27
N PRO A 488 2.33 15.35 -14.86
CA PRO A 488 3.72 15.75 -14.70
C PRO A 488 4.12 16.03 -13.25
N GLY A 489 3.22 16.47 -12.38
CA GLY A 489 3.50 16.66 -10.96
C GLY A 489 3.76 15.32 -10.27
N ILE A 490 2.92 14.32 -10.52
CA ILE A 490 3.09 12.95 -9.99
C ILE A 490 4.38 12.32 -10.51
N LEU A 491 4.70 12.47 -11.81
CA LEU A 491 5.99 12.02 -12.33
C LEU A 491 7.17 12.65 -11.61
N ARG A 492 7.09 13.95 -11.31
CA ARG A 492 8.15 14.65 -10.61
C ARG A 492 8.35 14.16 -9.19
N VAL A 493 7.28 13.72 -8.52
CA VAL A 493 7.37 13.03 -7.23
C VAL A 493 8.13 11.71 -7.38
N LEU A 494 7.77 10.90 -8.37
CA LEU A 494 8.45 9.63 -8.63
C LEU A 494 9.95 9.85 -8.98
N ASP A 495 10.26 10.87 -9.77
CA ASP A 495 11.64 11.28 -10.07
C ASP A 495 12.41 11.67 -8.81
N ALA A 496 11.81 12.48 -7.93
CA ALA A 496 12.43 12.90 -6.69
C ALA A 496 12.72 11.71 -5.76
N MET A 497 11.85 10.70 -5.74
CA MET A 497 12.09 9.46 -5.00
C MET A 497 13.24 8.63 -5.61
N GLY A 498 13.51 8.78 -6.92
CA GLY A 498 14.61 8.12 -7.62
C GLY A 498 14.18 7.20 -8.77
N PHE A 499 12.89 7.19 -9.16
CA PHE A 499 12.49 6.57 -10.42
C PHE A 499 13.06 7.38 -11.60
N SER A 500 13.22 6.70 -12.74
CA SER A 500 13.59 7.34 -13.99
C SER A 500 12.32 7.55 -14.82
N THR A 501 11.89 8.79 -15.02
CA THR A 501 10.67 9.08 -15.81
C THR A 501 10.96 9.73 -17.16
N ALA A 502 9.94 9.75 -18.02
CA ALA A 502 9.99 10.33 -19.36
C ALA A 502 10.33 11.84 -19.40
N LEU A 503 9.96 12.62 -18.35
CA LEU A 503 10.10 14.07 -18.34
C LEU A 503 11.39 14.57 -17.67
N ALA A 504 11.98 13.81 -16.75
CA ALA A 504 13.25 14.21 -16.11
C ALA A 504 14.47 13.44 -16.63
N ARG A 505 14.31 12.18 -17.09
CA ARG A 505 15.41 11.30 -17.52
C ARG A 505 16.57 11.29 -16.51
N THR A 506 16.23 11.10 -15.24
CA THR A 506 17.21 10.93 -14.16
C THR A 506 18.00 9.64 -14.40
N ASP A 507 19.34 9.76 -14.48
CA ASP A 507 20.23 8.62 -14.33
C ASP A 507 20.46 8.43 -12.82
N PRO A 508 19.98 7.34 -12.20
CA PRO A 508 20.09 7.13 -10.76
C PRO A 508 21.54 7.06 -10.25
N ASP A 509 22.53 6.95 -11.14
CA ASP A 509 23.95 7.03 -10.77
C ASP A 509 24.40 8.45 -10.37
N ARG A 510 23.50 9.46 -10.31
CA ARG A 510 23.89 10.88 -10.39
C ARG A 510 23.56 11.80 -9.21
N GLU A 511 23.19 11.30 -8.03
CA GLU A 511 23.23 12.13 -6.82
C GLU A 511 24.28 11.65 -5.82
N THR A 512 25.44 12.30 -5.82
CA THR A 512 26.32 12.33 -4.66
C THR A 512 25.70 13.26 -3.62
N ILE A 513 25.04 12.71 -2.62
CA ILE A 513 24.76 13.43 -1.38
C ILE A 513 26.04 13.36 -0.56
N ASP A 514 26.57 14.52 -0.17
CA ASP A 514 27.71 14.64 0.73
C ASP A 514 27.41 13.91 2.05
N ASP A 515 28.32 13.03 2.44
CA ASP A 515 28.36 12.38 3.75
C ASP A 515 28.45 13.46 4.85
N ASP A 516 27.32 13.86 5.42
CA ASP A 516 27.31 14.63 6.66
C ASP A 516 26.45 13.95 7.74
N ASN A 517 27.17 13.60 8.82
CA ASN A 517 26.73 13.14 10.13
C ASN A 517 25.97 11.80 10.24
N ASP A 518 26.77 10.73 10.24
CA ASP A 518 26.38 9.40 10.72
C ASP A 518 26.18 9.41 12.25
N SER A 519 24.93 9.55 12.69
CA SER A 519 24.53 9.21 14.05
C SER A 519 23.19 8.48 14.04
N GLN A 520 23.16 7.29 13.44
CA GLN A 520 21.97 6.42 13.52
C GLN A 520 21.94 5.70 14.89
N GLN A 521 21.14 6.22 15.82
CA GLN A 521 20.52 5.43 16.89
C GLN A 521 19.08 5.08 16.48
N SER A 522 18.95 4.26 15.44
CA SER A 522 17.71 3.50 15.24
C SER A 522 17.60 2.48 16.38
N CYS A 523 16.38 2.13 16.80
CA CYS A 523 16.11 1.02 17.71
C CYS A 523 16.84 -0.25 17.20
N ASP A 524 18.05 -0.50 17.68
CA ASP A 524 18.95 -1.48 17.08
C ASP A 524 18.30 -2.87 17.10
N TRP A 525 17.90 -3.35 15.93
CA TRP A 525 17.33 -4.67 15.70
C TRP A 525 18.23 -5.81 16.20
N LYS A 526 19.52 -5.54 16.48
CA LYS A 526 20.46 -6.49 17.09
C LYS A 526 20.06 -6.97 18.49
N TRP A 527 19.14 -6.30 19.19
CA TRP A 527 18.66 -6.76 20.50
C TRP A 527 17.51 -7.77 20.42
N LEU A 528 17.03 -8.11 19.21
CA LEU A 528 15.92 -9.06 19.02
C LEU A 528 16.35 -10.54 18.96
N TYR A 529 17.63 -10.83 18.71
CA TYR A 529 18.17 -12.20 18.74
C TYR A 529 19.33 -12.32 19.75
N PRO A 530 19.16 -13.00 20.91
CA PRO A 530 20.32 -13.40 21.67
C PRO A 530 21.20 -14.29 20.78
N LYS A 531 22.52 -14.08 20.80
CA LYS A 531 23.48 -14.98 20.14
C LYS A 531 23.09 -16.43 20.49
N PRO A 532 22.94 -17.34 19.52
CA PRO A 532 22.70 -18.73 19.86
C PRO A 532 23.86 -19.20 20.75
N PRO A 533 23.58 -19.98 21.82
CA PRO A 533 24.65 -20.56 22.61
C PRO A 533 25.57 -21.33 21.67
N GLN A 534 26.89 -21.11 21.81
CA GLN A 534 27.90 -21.83 21.05
C GLN A 534 27.60 -23.32 21.12
N SER A 535 27.34 -23.92 19.95
CA SER A 535 26.87 -25.29 19.81
C SER A 535 27.85 -26.27 20.45
N THR A 536 27.32 -27.20 21.23
CA THR A 536 27.85 -28.57 21.21
C THR A 536 26.74 -29.50 20.74
N SER A 537 27.09 -30.27 19.70
CA SER A 537 26.35 -31.37 19.08
C SER A 537 25.20 -31.03 18.11
N SER A 538 25.22 -31.82 17.04
CA SER A 538 24.49 -31.79 15.79
C SER A 538 22.97 -31.99 15.94
N ALA A 539 22.20 -31.01 15.49
CA ALA A 539 20.82 -31.19 15.03
C ALA A 539 20.52 -30.17 13.93
N SER A 540 19.83 -30.61 12.89
CA SER A 540 19.48 -29.87 11.68
C SER A 540 18.87 -28.49 11.96
N LEU A 541 19.41 -27.46 11.28
CA LEU A 541 18.87 -26.10 11.27
C LEU A 541 17.40 -26.07 10.80
N PRO A 542 16.48 -25.42 11.53
CA PRO A 542 15.18 -25.07 10.98
C PRO A 542 15.34 -23.95 9.95
N ARG A 543 14.56 -24.02 8.87
CA ARG A 543 14.42 -22.97 7.86
C ARG A 543 13.98 -21.64 8.52
N PRO A 544 14.39 -20.47 8.00
CA PRO A 544 13.85 -19.20 8.45
C PRO A 544 12.33 -19.16 8.27
N LEU A 545 11.64 -18.66 9.29
CA LEU A 545 10.19 -18.55 9.35
C LEU A 545 9.75 -17.47 8.34
N VAL A 546 9.10 -17.89 7.26
CA VAL A 546 8.26 -17.04 6.42
C VAL A 546 7.00 -16.76 7.24
N LEU A 547 6.72 -15.50 7.57
CA LEU A 547 5.42 -15.11 8.13
C LEU A 547 4.38 -15.19 6.99
N PRO A 548 3.39 -16.10 7.05
CA PRO A 548 2.30 -16.08 6.10
C PRO A 548 1.39 -14.88 6.38
N ALA A 549 0.92 -14.24 5.31
CA ALA A 549 -0.13 -13.22 5.32
C ALA A 549 -1.51 -13.81 5.66
N SER A 550 -1.62 -14.50 6.79
CA SER A 550 -2.84 -15.15 7.25
C SER A 550 -2.98 -15.04 8.77
N PHE A 551 -3.37 -13.86 9.25
CA PHE A 551 -4.20 -13.75 10.46
C PHE A 551 -5.62 -13.42 10.01
N SER A 552 -6.41 -14.44 9.70
CA SER A 552 -7.87 -14.40 9.82
C SER A 552 -8.44 -15.78 9.55
N THR A 553 -8.34 -16.69 10.52
CA THR A 553 -9.29 -17.80 10.65
C THR A 553 -9.42 -18.16 12.13
N ALA A 554 -10.42 -17.59 12.81
CA ALA A 554 -11.17 -18.27 13.89
C ALA A 554 -12.28 -17.39 14.48
N PRO A 555 -13.55 -17.53 14.01
CA PRO A 555 -14.71 -17.24 14.84
C PRO A 555 -15.47 -18.54 15.07
N ALA A 556 -15.02 -19.38 16.02
CA ALA A 556 -15.82 -20.53 16.46
C ALA A 556 -15.56 -20.97 17.91
N ILE A 557 -14.44 -20.56 18.53
CA ILE A 557 -14.06 -21.07 19.87
C ILE A 557 -14.60 -20.20 21.01
N CYS A 558 -14.91 -18.91 20.76
CA CYS A 558 -15.43 -18.01 21.80
C CYS A 558 -16.85 -18.33 22.27
N TYR A 559 -17.70 -18.94 21.44
CA TYR A 559 -19.10 -19.21 21.82
C TYR A 559 -19.25 -20.37 22.83
N HIS A 560 -18.35 -21.34 22.81
CA HIS A 560 -18.42 -22.49 23.74
C HIS A 560 -17.80 -22.21 25.12
N LEU A 561 -16.83 -21.29 25.21
CA LEU A 561 -16.20 -20.91 26.47
C LEU A 561 -17.09 -20.00 27.33
N VAL A 562 -17.88 -19.11 26.70
CA VAL A 562 -18.86 -18.27 27.41
C VAL A 562 -20.02 -19.10 27.97
N LEU A 563 -20.46 -20.15 27.24
CA LEU A 563 -21.50 -21.05 27.73
C LEU A 563 -21.00 -21.94 28.90
N LEU A 564 -19.73 -22.35 28.88
CA LEU A 564 -19.15 -23.17 29.96
C LEU A 564 -18.96 -22.35 31.25
N LEU A 565 -18.60 -21.06 31.14
CA LEU A 565 -18.46 -20.16 32.29
C LEU A 565 -19.81 -19.77 32.91
N LEU A 566 -20.89 -19.68 32.12
CA LEU A 566 -22.23 -19.42 32.64
C LEU A 566 -22.84 -20.63 33.37
N VAL A 567 -22.47 -21.86 33.00
CA VAL A 567 -22.93 -23.08 33.70
C VAL A 567 -22.21 -23.28 35.03
N ILE A 568 -20.96 -22.83 35.16
CA ILE A 568 -20.19 -22.91 36.42
C ILE A 568 -20.64 -21.84 37.44
N CYS A 569 -21.28 -20.75 37.00
CA CYS A 569 -21.85 -19.75 37.91
C CYS A 569 -23.28 -20.06 38.40
N ILE A 570 -23.89 -21.17 37.95
CA ILE A 570 -25.27 -21.57 38.32
C ILE A 570 -25.31 -22.91 39.09
N ILE A 571 -24.15 -23.49 39.41
CA ILE A 571 -23.99 -24.59 40.39
C ILE A 571 -23.25 -24.04 41.60
#